data_AF-A0A2V8GU91-F1
#
_entry.id   AF-A0A2V8GU91-F1
#
_cell.length_a   1.000
_cell.length_b   1.000
_cell.length_c   1.000
_cell.angle_alpha   90.00
_cell.angle_beta   90.00
_cell.angle_gamma   90.00
#
_symmetry.space_group_name_H-M   'P 1'
#
loop_
_entity.id
_entity.type
_entity.pdbx_description
1 polymer ?
#
loop_
_entity_poly.entity_id
_entity_poly.type
_entity_poly.pdbx_seq_one_letter_code
_entity_poly.pdbx_strand_id
1 'polypeptide(L)' 'MARQGNRLSETEVRRIISLLSETDLAVGDIAERMACSKTAVVSINRRYRIRDYRKRRSTWNVQQVMQTGRDRS' A
#
# COMPACT_ATOMS: atom_id res chain seq x y z
N MET A 1 9.74 0.42 -17.95
CA MET A 1 9.20 1.77 -18.18
C MET A 1 8.25 2.12 -17.04
N ALA A 2 8.61 3.09 -16.20
CA ALA A 2 7.75 3.55 -15.11
C ALA A 2 6.68 4.50 -15.67
N ARG A 3 5.39 4.13 -15.58
CA ARG A 3 4.28 5.06 -15.85
C ARG A 3 4.23 6.11 -14.73
N GLN A 4 5.11 7.12 -14.81
CA GLN A 4 4.93 8.36 -14.06
C GLN A 4 3.72 9.09 -14.66
N GLY A 5 2.61 9.15 -13.93
CA GLY A 5 1.49 10.04 -14.28
C GLY A 5 0.09 9.43 -14.34
N ASN A 6 -0.14 8.18 -13.90
CA ASN A 6 -1.53 7.74 -13.74
C ASN A 6 -2.11 8.42 -12.49
N ARG A 7 -2.77 9.57 -12.68
CA ARG A 7 -3.61 10.18 -11.65
C ARG A 7 -4.61 9.12 -11.21
N LEU A 8 -4.53 8.71 -9.95
CA LEU A 8 -5.55 7.84 -9.36
C LEU A 8 -6.90 8.53 -9.55
N SER A 9 -7.82 7.81 -10.18
CA SER A 9 -9.20 8.22 -10.37
C SER A 9 -9.85 8.41 -9.01
N GLU A 10 -10.88 9.25 -8.93
CA GLU A 10 -11.59 9.48 -7.66
C GLU A 10 -12.15 8.18 -7.06
N THR A 11 -12.58 7.26 -7.92
CA THR A 11 -13.02 5.90 -7.55
C THR A 11 -11.90 5.09 -6.91
N GLU A 12 -10.68 5.14 -7.47
CA GLU A 12 -9.50 4.47 -6.93
C GLU A 12 -9.08 5.07 -5.58
N VAL A 13 -9.14 6.40 -5.45
CA VAL A 13 -8.89 7.08 -4.18
C VAL A 13 -9.90 6.65 -3.12
N ARG A 14 -11.20 6.63 -3.43
CA ARG A 14 -12.24 6.15 -2.50
C ARG A 14 -12.01 4.70 -2.10
N ARG A 15 -11.60 3.84 -3.05
CA ARG A 15 -11.27 2.44 -2.78
C ARG A 15 -10.08 2.32 -1.82
N ILE A 16 -9.03 3.11 -2.02
CA ILE A 16 -7.87 3.17 -1.12
C ILE A 16 -8.29 3.65 0.27
N ILE A 17 -9.17 4.65 0.37
CA ILE A 17 -9.70 5.15 1.64
C ILE A 17 -10.47 4.05 2.39
N SER A 18 -11.39 3.36 1.71
CA SER A 18 -12.12 2.21 2.29
C SER A 18 -11.16 1.13 2.75
N LEU A 19 -10.16 0.74 1.94
CA LEU A 19 -9.18 -0.26 2.34
C LEU A 19 -8.37 0.19 3.57
N LEU A 20 -7.95 1.46 3.64
CA LEU A 20 -7.24 2.00 4.80
C LEU A 20 -8.09 2.06 6.07
N SER A 21 -9.41 2.24 5.94
CA SER A 21 -10.33 2.37 7.07
C SER A 21 -10.89 1.03 7.54
N GLU A 22 -11.21 0.14 6.61
CA GLU A 22 -11.95 -1.11 6.85
C GLU A 22 -11.02 -2.30 7.04
N THR A 23 -9.78 -2.23 6.53
CA THR A 23 -8.83 -3.35 6.59
C THR A 23 -7.56 -2.99 7.38
N ASP A 24 -6.92 -3.99 7.97
CA ASP A 24 -5.60 -3.85 8.60
C ASP A 24 -4.44 -4.21 7.66
N LEU A 25 -4.64 -4.01 6.35
CA LEU A 25 -3.61 -4.28 5.35
C LEU A 25 -2.47 -3.27 5.44
N ALA A 26 -1.25 -3.74 5.20
CA ALA A 26 -0.12 -2.84 5.11
C ALA A 26 -0.21 -2.01 3.83
N VAL A 27 0.45 -0.84 3.84
CA VAL A 27 0.54 0.04 2.66
C VAL A 27 1.07 -0.71 1.42
N GLY A 28 1.93 -1.71 1.62
CA GLY A 28 2.44 -2.58 0.56
C GLY A 28 1.34 -3.42 -0.08
N ASP A 29 0.54 -4.11 0.74
CA ASP A 29 -0.55 -4.96 0.26
C ASP A 29 -1.64 -4.15 -0.43
N ILE A 30 -1.96 -2.96 0.10
CA ILE A 30 -2.91 -2.03 -0.53
C ILE A 30 -2.37 -1.55 -1.88
N ALA A 31 -1.08 -1.23 -1.96
CA ALA A 31 -0.45 -0.81 -3.20
C ALA A 31 -0.46 -1.92 -4.27
N GLU A 32 -0.18 -3.16 -3.87
CA GLU A 32 -0.26 -4.33 -4.75
C GLU A 32 -1.70 -4.59 -5.22
N ARG A 33 -2.67 -4.55 -4.30
CA ARG A 33 -4.09 -4.77 -4.60
C ARG A 33 -4.69 -3.70 -5.51
N MET A 34 -4.21 -2.46 -5.39
CA MET A 34 -4.63 -1.33 -6.22
C MET A 34 -3.72 -1.12 -7.45
N ALA A 35 -2.72 -1.98 -7.65
CA ALA A 35 -1.69 -1.83 -8.70
C ALA A 35 -1.08 -0.42 -8.76
N CYS A 36 -0.91 0.21 -7.60
CA CYS A 36 -0.46 1.60 -7.48
C CYS A 36 0.85 1.70 -6.68
N SER A 37 1.47 2.88 -6.68
CA SER A 37 2.71 3.07 -5.92
C SER A 37 2.44 3.17 -4.42
N LYS A 38 3.28 2.55 -3.59
CA LYS A 38 3.25 2.69 -2.12
C LYS A 38 3.24 4.17 -1.69
N THR A 39 3.97 5.02 -2.41
CA THR A 39 4.00 6.48 -2.21
C THR A 39 2.66 7.16 -2.46
N ALA A 40 1.84 6.66 -3.38
CA ALA A 40 0.50 7.19 -3.65
C ALA A 40 -0.46 6.87 -2.49
N VAL A 41 -0.44 5.64 -1.98
CA VAL A 41 -1.21 5.23 -0.80
C VAL A 41 -0.80 6.05 0.43
N VAL A 42 0.50 6.25 0.68
CA VAL A 42 0.99 7.10 1.78
C VAL A 42 0.51 8.55 1.63
N SER A 43 0.54 9.09 0.40
CA SER A 43 0.08 10.47 0.13
C SER A 43 -1.42 10.62 0.41
N ILE A 44 -2.24 9.65 -0.02
CA ILE A 44 -3.68 9.62 0.27
C ILE A 44 -3.91 9.51 1.77
N ASN A 45 -3.27 8.55 2.42
CA ASN A 45 -3.42 8.37 3.86
C ASN A 45 -3.05 9.64 4.66
N ARG A 46 -1.99 10.35 4.26
CA ARG A 46 -1.61 11.64 4.88
C ARG A 46 -2.64 12.73 4.65
N ARG A 47 -3.18 12.81 3.42
CA ARG A 47 -4.17 13.82 3.02
C ARG A 47 -5.48 13.66 3.81
N TYR A 48 -5.94 12.43 3.99
CA TYR A 48 -7.18 12.11 4.69
C TYR A 48 -6.98 11.75 6.17
N ARG A 49 -5.74 11.68 6.64
CA ARG A 49 -5.35 11.32 8.03
C ARG A 49 -6.07 10.07 8.56
N ILE A 50 -6.20 9.05 7.72
CA ILE A 50 -6.99 7.84 8.04
C ILE A 50 -6.26 7.00 9.10
N ARG A 51 -4.97 6.70 8.86
CA ARG A 51 -4.12 5.95 9.78
C ARG A 51 -2.82 6.70 10.07
N ASP A 52 -2.39 6.74 11.33
CA ASP A 52 -1.10 7.33 11.71
C ASP A 52 0.01 6.25 11.65
N TYR A 53 0.75 6.23 10.55
CA TYR A 53 1.88 5.31 10.38
C TYR A 53 3.17 5.79 11.10
N ARG A 54 3.11 6.82 11.95
CA ARG A 54 4.16 7.28 12.90
C ARG A 54 5.61 7.03 12.46
N LYS A 55 5.95 7.49 11.26
CA LYS A 55 7.29 7.37 10.64
C LYS A 55 7.79 5.93 10.39
N ARG A 56 7.03 4.88 10.69
CA ARG A 56 7.32 3.49 10.31
C ARG A 56 6.88 3.25 8.86
N ARG A 57 7.54 3.92 7.92
CA ARG A 57 7.22 3.84 6.47
C ARG A 57 7.64 2.50 5.83
N SER A 58 8.49 1.74 6.52
CA SER A 58 9.19 0.55 6.00
C SER A 58 9.13 -0.66 6.94
N THR A 59 8.59 -0.52 8.15
CA THR A 59 8.67 -1.54 9.20
C THR A 59 7.30 -1.87 9.80
N TRP A 60 6.29 -2.05 8.94
CA TRP A 60 5.31 -3.08 9.27
C TRP A 60 5.99 -4.40 8.94
N ASN A 61 6.70 -4.90 9.94
CA ASN A 61 7.19 -6.26 9.96
C ASN A 61 5.93 -7.13 10.08
N VAL A 62 5.23 -7.35 8.96
CA VAL A 62 4.63 -8.66 8.74
C VAL A 62 5.83 -9.59 8.78
N GLN A 63 6.08 -10.09 9.98
CA GLN A 63 7.11 -11.04 10.27
C GLN A 63 6.92 -12.15 9.23
N GLN A 64 7.88 -12.24 8.31
CA GLN A 64 8.37 -13.49 7.73
C GLN A 64 7.44 -14.68 7.98
N VAL A 65 6.39 -14.84 7.16
CA VAL A 65 5.78 -16.14 6.96
C VAL A 65 6.01 -16.51 5.50
N MET A 66 7.16 -17.14 5.30
CA MET A 66 7.37 -18.21 4.31
C MET A 66 7.32 -17.82 2.83
N GLN A 67 8.46 -17.41 2.27
CA GLN A 67 8.78 -17.76 0.87
C GLN A 67 10.29 -17.94 0.64
N THR A 68 10.94 -18.75 1.47
CA THR A 68 12.23 -19.38 1.12
C THR A 68 11.89 -20.78 0.61
N GLY A 69 11.65 -20.89 -0.69
CA GLY A 69 11.19 -22.14 -1.29
C GLY A 69 10.91 -21.98 -2.77
N ARG A 70 11.87 -21.44 -3.53
CA ARG A 70 11.96 -21.78 -4.94
C ARG A 70 13.39 -22.23 -5.20
N ASP A 71 13.53 -23.51 -4.90
CA ASP A 71 14.55 -24.44 -5.35
C ASP A 71 15.08 -24.06 -6.74
N ARG A 72 16.40 -24.00 -6.80
CA ARG A 72 17.20 -23.82 -8.00
C ARG A 72 17.49 -25.23 -8.49
N SER A 73 16.86 -25.64 -9.59
CA SER A 73 17.25 -26.80 -10.39
C SER A 73 17.81 -26.31 -11.73
#